data_AF-A0A5C7Q123-F1
#
_entry.id   AF-A0A5C7Q123-F1
#
_cell.length_a   1.000
_cell.length_b   1.000
_cell.length_c   1.000
_cell.angle_alpha   90.00
_cell.angle_beta   90.00
_cell.angle_gamma   90.00
#
_symmetry.space_group_name_H-M   'P 1'
#
loop_
_entity.id
_entity.type
_entity.pdbx_description
1 polymer ?
#
loop_
_entity_poly.entity_id
_entity_poly.type
_entity_poly.pdbx_seq_one_letter_code
_entity_poly.pdbx_strand_id
1 'polypeptide(L)' 'MKLLSIKELASALGRSRTYVHAMKRLGFRMPGNRSTIESALQFLELHPMPRSRSREQNGTPGNK' A
#
# COMPACT_ATOMS: atom_id res chain seq x y z
N MET A 1 17.49 -3.61 0.91
CA MET A 1 16.09 -3.67 0.45
C MET A 1 15.32 -4.68 1.30
N LYS A 2 14.27 -4.26 2.03
CA LYS A 2 13.48 -5.15 2.89
C LYS A 2 12.23 -5.61 2.15
N LEU A 3 12.03 -6.93 2.07
CA LEU A 3 10.81 -7.54 1.54
C LEU A 3 9.72 -7.51 2.62
N LEU A 4 8.67 -6.74 2.38
CA LEU A 4 7.56 -6.59 3.32
C LEU A 4 6.45 -7.59 3.00
N SER A 5 5.93 -8.24 4.03
CA SER A 5 4.67 -8.98 3.93
C SER A 5 3.49 -8.04 3.62
N ILE A 6 2.34 -8.58 3.23
CA ILE A 6 1.11 -7.81 2.98
C ILE A 6 0.77 -6.88 4.16
N LYS A 7 0.92 -7.36 5.40
CA LYS A 7 0.62 -6.59 6.62
C LYS A 7 1.59 -5.42 6.79
N GLU A 8 2.89 -5.69 6.66
CA GLU A 8 3.92 -4.66 6.80
C GLU A 8 3.85 -3.64 5.65
N LEU A 9 3.60 -4.09 4.42
CA LEU A 9 3.46 -3.23 3.26
C LEU A 9 2.24 -2.31 3.40
N ALA A 10 1.11 -2.85 3.86
CA ALA A 10 -0.07 -2.05 4.15
C ALA A 10 0.22 -0.98 5.22
N SER A 11 0.90 -1.37 6.30
CA SER A 11 1.29 -0.45 7.37
C SER A 11 2.24 0.64 6.86
N ALA A 12 3.23 0.28 6.03
CA ALA A 12 4.18 1.21 5.45
C ALA A 12 3.54 2.19 4.45
N LEU A 13 2.51 1.74 3.73
CA LEU A 13 1.71 2.58 2.83
C LEU A 13 0.65 3.42 3.57
N GLY A 14 0.47 3.22 4.88
CA GLY A 14 -0.62 3.84 5.65
C GLY A 14 -2.01 3.40 5.18
N ARG A 15 -2.15 2.18 4.63
CA ARG A 15 -3.39 1.65 4.07
C ARG A 15 -3.79 0.34 4.74
N SER A 16 -5.00 -0.13 4.44
CA SER A 16 -5.49 -1.41 4.95
C SER A 16 -4.88 -2.59 4.19
N ARG A 17 -4.84 -3.77 4.82
CA ARG A 17 -4.43 -5.03 4.16
C ARG A 17 -5.27 -5.31 2.91
N THR A 18 -6.57 -5.02 2.98
CA THR A 18 -7.51 -5.15 1.85
C THR A 18 -7.08 -4.32 0.64
N TYR A 19 -6.47 -3.15 0.86
CA TYR A 19 -5.93 -2.30 -0.21
C TYR A 19 -4.80 -3.02 -0.96
N VAL A 20 -3.87 -3.65 -0.24
CA VAL A 20 -2.77 -4.44 -0.85
C VAL A 20 -3.32 -5.67 -1.57
N HIS A 21 -4.37 -6.33 -1.04
CA HIS A 21 -5.06 -7.40 -1.75
C HIS A 21 -5.73 -6.92 -3.04
N ALA A 22 -6.33 -5.73 -3.04
CA ALA A 22 -6.87 -5.13 -4.26
C ALA A 22 -5.74 -4.80 -5.26
N MET A 23 -4.56 -4.35 -4.80
CA MET A 23 -3.42 -4.10 -5.68
C MET A 23 -2.99 -5.39 -6.37
N LYS A 24 -2.92 -6.50 -5.63
CA LYS A 24 -2.64 -7.83 -6.20
C LYS A 24 -3.68 -8.23 -7.25
N ARG A 25 -4.97 -7.95 -7.01
CA ARG A 25 -6.04 -8.23 -7.99
C ARG A 25 -5.93 -7.38 -9.26
N LEU A 26 -5.41 -6.16 -9.15
CA LEU A 26 -5.12 -5.30 -10.30
C LEU A 26 -3.84 -5.68 -11.06
N GLY A 27 -3.08 -6.67 -10.58
CA GLY A 27 -1.86 -7.15 -11.24
C GLY A 27 -0.56 -6.76 -10.55
N PHE A 28 -0.61 -6.17 -9.35
CA PHE A 28 0.61 -5.92 -8.57
C PHE A 28 1.32 -7.23 -8.23
N ARG A 29 2.58 -7.35 -8.68
CA ARG A 29 3.38 -8.55 -8.46
C ARG A 29 3.97 -8.56 -7.04
N MET A 30 3.64 -9.61 -6.29
CA MET A 30 4.20 -9.89 -4.97
C MET A 30 4.73 -11.33 -4.92
N PRO A 31 5.95 -11.60 -5.41
CA PRO A 31 6.53 -12.94 -5.34
C PRO A 31 6.65 -13.40 -3.88
N GLY A 32 6.16 -14.61 -3.59
CA GLY A 32 6.13 -15.14 -2.21
C GLY A 32 5.29 -14.30 -1.24
N ASN A 33 4.30 -13.56 -1.73
CA ASN A 33 3.48 -12.62 -0.95
C ASN A 33 4.28 -11.51 -0.26
N ARG A 34 5.45 -11.17 -0.80
CA ARG A 34 6.28 -10.07 -0.33
C ARG A 34 6.60 -9.10 -1.46
N SER A 35 6.74 -7.83 -1.12
CA SER A 35 7.18 -6.79 -2.06
C SER A 35 7.82 -5.62 -1.31
N THR A 36 8.39 -4.67 -2.04
CA THR A 36 9.01 -3.47 -1.49
C THR A 36 8.05 -2.29 -1.53
N ILE A 37 8.30 -1.30 -0.68
CA ILE A 37 7.55 -0.03 -0.68
C ILE A 37 7.72 0.66 -2.03
N GLU A 38 8.95 0.71 -2.56
CA GLU A 38 9.26 1.37 -3.83
C GLU A 38 8.46 0.78 -5.00
N SER A 39 8.40 -0.55 -5.12
CA SER A 39 7.59 -1.19 -6.17
C SER A 39 6.10 -0.92 -5.99
N ALA A 40 5.61 -0.88 -4.74
CA ALA A 40 4.22 -0.56 -4.46
C ALA A 40 3.89 0.90 -4.81
N LEU A 41 4.79 1.84 -4.55
CA LEU A 41 4.64 3.24 -4.94
C LEU A 41 4.64 3.40 -6.46
N GLN A 42 5.61 2.82 -7.18
CA GLN A 42 5.62 2.82 -8.65
C GLN A 42 4.33 2.24 -9.24
N PHE A 43 3.83 1.14 -8.65
CA PHE A 43 2.57 0.57 -9.10
C PHE A 43 1.38 1.53 -8.90
N LEU A 44 1.37 2.29 -7.79
CA LEU A 44 0.30 3.26 -7.52
C LEU A 44 0.39 4.51 -8.39
N GLU A 45 1.59 4.90 -8.83
CA GLU A 45 1.76 5.97 -9.82
C GLU A 45 1.16 5.59 -11.17
N LEU A 46 1.31 4.33 -11.59
CA LEU A 46 0.78 3.82 -12.86
C LEU A 46 -0.71 3.43 -12.77
N HIS A 47 -1.16 2.97 -11.60
CA HIS A 47 -2.52 2.52 -11.36
C HIS A 47 -3.10 3.25 -10.15
N PRO A 48 -3.49 4.53 -10.31
CA PRO A 48 -4.19 5.25 -9.26
C PRO A 48 -5.51 4.54 -8.99
N MET A 49 -5.58 3.83 -7.86
CA MET A 49 -6.81 3.16 -7.47
C MET A 49 -7.92 4.19 -7.24
N PRO A 50 -9.17 3.88 -7.63
CA PRO A 50 -10.29 4.71 -7.27
C PRO A 50 -10.30 4.82 -5.75
N ARG A 51 -10.16 6.05 -5.25
CA ARG A 51 -10.20 6.36 -3.82
C ARG A 51 -11.48 5.73 -3.27
N SER A 52 -11.39 4.59 -2.60
CA SER A 52 -12.41 4.20 -1.63
C SER A 52 -12.46 5.35 -0.65
N ARG A 53 -13.50 6.19 -0.78
CA ARG A 53 -13.71 7.47 -0.10
C ARG A 53 -12.93 7.49 1.20
N SER A 54 -11.72 8.06 1.16
CA SER A 54 -10.95 8.26 2.38
C SER A 54 -11.64 9.44 3.06
N ARG A 55 -12.63 9.12 3.89
CA ARG A 55 -12.97 9.94 5.04
C ARG A 55 -11.63 10.25 5.72
N GLU A 56 -11.36 11.53 5.92
CA GLU A 56 -10.21 12.03 6.69
C GLU A 56 -8.84 11.97 5.98
N GLN A 57 -8.64 12.92 5.07
CA GLN A 57 -7.38 13.66 5.03
C GLN A 57 -7.52 14.83 6.03
N ASN A 58 -7.36 14.57 7.33
CA ASN A 58 -7.15 15.60 8.36
C ASN A 58 -6.55 14.97 9.62
N GLY A 59 -5.40 15.48 10.09
CA GLY A 59 -4.79 15.15 11.39
C GLY A 59 -3.45 14.39 11.32
N THR A 60 -2.34 15.00 10.90
CA THR A 60 -1.29 15.65 11.73
C THR A 60 -0.25 14.67 12.35
N PRO A 61 1.08 14.95 12.22
CA PRO A 61 2.13 14.19 12.90
C PRO A 61 2.09 14.44 14.41
N GLY A 62 2.05 13.38 15.21
CA GLY A 62 2.13 13.44 16.67
C GLY A 62 3.26 12.56 17.19
N ASN A 63 4.49 13.08 17.10
CA ASN A 63 5.66 12.55 17.79
C ASN A 63 5.83 13.38 19.08
N LYS A 64 5.42 12.86 20.24
CA LYS A 64 6.15 12.87 21.52
C LYS A 64 5.34 12.16 22.60
#